data_AF-A0A210R4K8-F1
#
_entry.id   AF-A0A210R4K8-F1
#
_cell.length_a   1.000
_cell.length_b   1.000
_cell.length_c   1.000
_cell.angle_alpha   90.00
_cell.angle_beta   90.00
_cell.angle_gamma   90.00
#
_symmetry.space_group_name_H-M   'P 1'
#
loop_
_entity.id
_entity.type
_entity.pdbx_description
1 polymer ?
#
loop_
_entity_poly.entity_id
_entity_poly.type
_entity_poly.pdbx_seq_one_letter_code
_entity_poly.pdbx_strand_id
1 'polypeptide(L)'
;MARHHTIKCDLILELSPLSYTRSVESYQQHSRYIKGQRPESLPVSMASAITPGIDLPTDIRQFVGTYMGKKIKQNARELFTNIRLVDLHVKPSYLLDFGVEGIEKLVSLIEEMKTRRYITNILNILQLGMDVIIMCPTIIKTMQCPSTEWESKFTIVDVSKRRGAPEVMCKCVHVFGQLKQVISTIDPDFEHIRLVIVDCKTANLTTIFGLLLGYPVVYWFENEDGLMANCLDMEPLVNFKVMGQGQKNESEHCVYSFSIPQRVFANLQDKVTEWFKVIYDNSEWTRVFCDLTLTHTTVQLNTVAL
;
A
#
# COMPACT_ATOMS: atom_id res chain seq x y z
N MET A 1 -4.77 59.67 -13.88
CA MET A 1 -4.60 58.51 -14.77
C MET A 1 -4.48 57.25 -13.92
N ALA A 2 -5.58 56.51 -13.76
CA ALA A 2 -5.60 55.08 -13.47
C ALA A 2 -7.06 54.64 -13.61
N ARG A 3 -7.36 53.88 -14.67
CA ARG A 3 -8.71 53.42 -15.03
C ARG A 3 -9.03 52.15 -14.24
N HIS A 4 -10.17 52.14 -13.58
CA HIS A 4 -10.86 50.91 -13.17
C HIS A 4 -11.42 50.22 -14.41
N HIS A 5 -11.11 48.93 -14.60
CA HIS A 5 -11.84 48.06 -15.50
C HIS A 5 -12.75 47.14 -14.70
N THR A 6 -14.04 47.47 -14.75
CA THR A 6 -15.16 46.61 -14.43
C THR A 6 -15.39 45.68 -15.61
N ILE A 7 -15.42 44.37 -15.39
CA ILE A 7 -16.00 43.40 -16.35
C ILE A 7 -17.20 42.77 -15.66
N LYS A 8 -18.39 43.14 -16.15
CA LYS A 8 -19.63 42.40 -16.00
C LYS A 8 -19.65 41.30 -17.07
N CYS A 9 -19.93 40.07 -16.69
CA CYS A 9 -20.51 39.08 -17.57
C CYS A 9 -21.69 38.44 -16.86
N ASP A 10 -22.88 38.85 -17.28
CA ASP A 10 -24.16 38.19 -17.00
C ASP A 10 -24.27 36.95 -17.89
N LEU A 11 -24.55 35.79 -17.30
CA LEU A 11 -25.15 34.66 -18.01
C LEU A 11 -26.16 33.99 -17.08
N ILE A 12 -27.42 34.33 -17.32
CA ILE A 12 -28.62 33.71 -16.78
C ILE A 12 -28.96 32.55 -17.70
N LEU A 13 -29.04 31.32 -17.16
CA LEU A 13 -29.87 30.24 -17.70
C LEU A 13 -30.43 29.39 -16.54
N GLU A 14 -31.67 29.74 -16.21
CA GLU A 14 -32.82 28.90 -15.85
C GLU A 14 -32.61 27.61 -15.04
N LEU A 15 -32.98 27.71 -13.76
CA LEU A 15 -33.35 26.59 -12.90
C LEU A 15 -34.80 26.17 -13.22
N SER A 16 -35.00 24.90 -13.58
CA SER A 16 -36.31 24.23 -13.50
C SER A 16 -36.29 23.19 -12.37
N PRO A 17 -37.32 23.15 -11.51
CA PRO A 17 -37.39 22.22 -10.38
C PRO A 17 -38.04 20.91 -10.82
N LEU A 18 -37.30 19.80 -10.78
CA LEU A 18 -37.90 18.47 -10.81
C LEU A 18 -37.87 17.86 -9.42
N SER A 19 -39.04 17.91 -8.81
CA SER A 19 -39.49 17.14 -7.68
C SER A 19 -39.27 15.64 -7.92
N TYR A 20 -38.56 14.98 -7.00
CA TYR A 20 -38.67 13.54 -6.82
C TYR A 20 -38.65 13.17 -5.34
N THR A 21 -39.83 13.22 -4.74
CA THR A 21 -40.14 12.46 -3.53
C THR A 21 -40.18 10.97 -3.89
N ARG A 22 -39.23 10.17 -3.41
CA ARG A 22 -39.45 8.74 -3.17
C ARG A 22 -38.99 8.35 -1.77
N SER A 23 -40.01 8.15 -0.94
CA SER A 23 -40.16 7.21 0.18
C SER A 23 -38.91 6.52 0.74
N VAL A 24 -38.71 6.73 2.03
CA VAL A 24 -37.72 6.14 2.96
C VAL A 24 -37.95 4.62 3.23
N GLU A 25 -38.70 3.91 2.37
CA GLU A 25 -39.06 2.49 2.57
C GLU A 25 -38.27 1.48 1.72
N SER A 26 -37.40 1.92 0.79
CA SER A 26 -36.62 1.01 -0.06
C SER A 26 -35.34 0.45 0.59
N TYR A 27 -34.87 1.02 1.70
CA TYR A 27 -33.64 0.57 2.37
C TYR A 27 -33.83 -0.59 3.36
N GLN A 28 -35.06 -0.94 3.74
CA GLN A 28 -35.34 -2.06 4.66
C GLN A 28 -35.69 -3.38 3.95
N GLN A 29 -35.91 -3.37 2.63
CA GLN A 29 -36.15 -4.60 1.85
C GLN A 29 -34.89 -5.22 1.22
N HIS A 30 -33.78 -4.50 1.09
CA HIS A 30 -32.50 -5.09 0.67
C HIS A 30 -31.68 -5.73 1.82
N SER A 31 -32.06 -5.48 3.08
CA SER A 31 -31.38 -6.02 4.27
C SER A 31 -31.86 -7.43 4.69
N ARG A 32 -32.83 -8.03 3.98
CA ARG A 32 -33.39 -9.35 4.34
C ARG A 32 -33.09 -10.48 3.34
N TYR A 33 -32.26 -10.24 2.32
CA TYR A 33 -31.91 -11.25 1.31
C TYR A 33 -30.48 -11.79 1.36
N ILE A 34 -29.68 -11.45 2.39
CA ILE A 34 -28.34 -12.04 2.59
C ILE A 34 -28.21 -12.57 4.02
N LYS A 35 -29.06 -13.54 4.35
CA LYS A 35 -28.79 -14.50 5.43
C LYS A 35 -29.08 -15.88 4.87
N GLY A 36 -28.04 -16.56 4.40
CA GLY A 36 -28.11 -17.96 4.03
C GLY A 36 -27.67 -18.31 2.62
N GLN A 37 -26.55 -17.78 2.13
CA GLN A 37 -25.77 -18.44 1.08
C GLN A 37 -24.27 -18.22 1.36
N ARG A 38 -23.49 -19.30 1.35
CA ARG A 38 -22.02 -19.22 1.24
C ARG A 38 -21.72 -18.40 -0.03
N PRO A 39 -20.74 -17.50 -0.03
CA PRO A 39 -20.35 -16.84 -1.27
C PRO A 39 -19.86 -17.90 -2.25
N GLU A 40 -20.54 -18.01 -3.40
CA GLU A 40 -20.02 -18.70 -4.56
C GLU A 40 -18.71 -18.03 -4.95
N SER A 41 -17.61 -18.77 -4.77
CA SER A 41 -16.32 -18.45 -5.36
C SER A 41 -16.48 -18.34 -6.88
N LEU A 42 -16.07 -17.21 -7.46
CA LEU A 42 -15.89 -17.11 -8.91
C LEU A 42 -14.87 -18.18 -9.34
N PRO A 43 -15.21 -19.14 -10.21
CA PRO A 43 -14.24 -20.11 -10.68
C PRO A 43 -13.49 -19.52 -11.87
N VAL A 44 -12.27 -19.02 -11.62
CA VAL A 44 -11.27 -18.86 -12.69
C VAL A 44 -10.13 -19.83 -12.38
N SER A 45 -10.35 -21.10 -12.69
CA SER A 45 -9.27 -22.08 -12.74
C SER A 45 -8.62 -22.00 -14.11
N MET A 46 -7.50 -21.29 -14.20
CA MET A 46 -6.52 -21.54 -15.26
C MET A 46 -5.23 -21.98 -14.58
N ALA A 47 -4.99 -23.29 -14.63
CA ALA A 47 -3.74 -23.89 -14.17
C ALA A 47 -2.58 -23.27 -14.97
N SER A 48 -1.74 -22.47 -14.32
CA SER A 48 -0.51 -21.97 -14.91
C SER A 48 0.60 -23.03 -14.80
N ALA A 49 1.40 -23.13 -15.86
CA ALA A 49 2.49 -24.07 -15.98
C ALA A 49 3.56 -23.83 -14.89
N ILE A 50 3.99 -24.92 -14.24
CA ILE A 50 5.00 -24.94 -13.18
C ILE A 50 6.35 -24.50 -13.79
N THR A 51 6.81 -23.31 -13.43
CA THR A 51 8.17 -22.84 -13.72
C THR A 51 9.19 -23.65 -12.89
N PRO A 52 10.45 -23.83 -13.35
CA PRO A 52 11.46 -24.57 -12.60
C PRO A 52 11.63 -23.94 -11.21
N GLY A 53 11.41 -24.74 -10.17
CA GLY A 53 11.34 -24.25 -8.80
C GLY A 53 12.67 -23.67 -8.32
N ILE A 54 12.61 -22.48 -7.72
CA ILE A 54 13.66 -22.04 -6.81
C ILE A 54 13.61 -22.98 -5.61
N ASP A 55 14.68 -23.73 -5.34
CA ASP A 55 14.78 -24.56 -4.14
C ASP A 55 14.80 -23.65 -2.92
N LEU A 56 13.69 -23.62 -2.19
CA LEU A 56 13.58 -22.85 -0.95
C LEU A 56 14.44 -23.48 0.15
N PRO A 57 14.93 -22.70 1.14
CA PRO A 57 15.62 -23.30 2.27
C PRO A 57 14.70 -24.29 2.98
N THR A 58 15.25 -25.47 3.29
CA THR A 58 14.52 -26.55 3.99
C THR A 58 13.97 -26.09 5.35
N ASP A 59 14.64 -25.13 5.99
CA ASP A 59 14.16 -24.46 7.20
C ASP A 59 14.40 -22.93 7.13
N ILE A 60 13.38 -22.20 6.67
CA ILE A 60 13.37 -20.72 6.63
C ILE A 60 13.58 -20.11 8.02
N ARG A 61 13.06 -20.73 9.09
CA ARG A 61 13.17 -20.16 10.45
C ARG A 61 14.60 -20.23 10.95
N GLN A 62 15.28 -21.35 10.69
CA GLN A 62 16.68 -21.50 11.05
C GLN A 62 17.58 -20.62 10.17
N PHE A 63 17.30 -20.54 8.86
CA PHE A 63 18.01 -19.66 7.94
C PHE A 63 17.95 -18.19 8.39
N VAL A 64 16.75 -17.62 8.50
CA VAL A 64 16.57 -16.22 8.95
C VAL A 64 17.11 -16.01 10.36
N GLY A 65 16.88 -16.97 11.27
CA GLY A 65 17.32 -16.88 12.65
C GLY A 65 18.85 -16.88 12.83
N THR A 66 19.61 -17.32 11.83
CA THR A 66 21.08 -17.27 11.83
C THR A 66 21.59 -15.84 11.70
N TYR A 67 20.88 -14.98 10.96
CA TYR A 67 21.25 -13.59 10.72
C TYR A 67 20.53 -12.64 11.68
N MET A 68 19.22 -12.78 11.80
CA MET A 68 18.35 -11.81 12.49
C MET A 68 18.13 -12.13 13.98
N GLY A 69 18.67 -13.24 14.48
CA GLY A 69 18.56 -13.65 15.87
C GLY A 69 17.23 -14.34 16.23
N LYS A 70 17.07 -14.67 17.52
CA LYS A 70 15.97 -15.52 18.01
C LYS A 70 14.60 -14.84 18.02
N LYS A 71 14.54 -13.51 18.22
CA LYS A 71 13.28 -12.76 18.31
C LYS A 71 12.48 -12.78 17.00
N ILE A 72 13.17 -12.77 15.86
CA ILE A 72 12.54 -12.75 14.53
C ILE A 72 12.12 -14.16 14.06
N LYS A 73 12.49 -15.25 14.76
CA LYS A 73 12.15 -16.62 14.35
C LYS A 73 10.65 -16.88 14.15
N GLN A 74 9.79 -16.20 14.90
CA GLN A 74 8.34 -16.32 14.79
C GLN A 74 7.82 -15.69 13.48
N ASN A 75 8.45 -14.58 13.07
CA ASN A 75 8.12 -13.82 11.86
C ASN A 75 9.04 -14.16 10.68
N ALA A 76 9.92 -15.16 10.81
CA ALA A 76 10.92 -15.48 9.81
C ALA A 76 10.33 -15.82 8.44
N ARG A 77 9.21 -16.56 8.42
CA ARG A 77 8.49 -16.85 7.18
C ARG A 77 7.90 -15.58 6.57
N GLU A 78 7.33 -14.71 7.40
CA GLU A 78 6.76 -13.45 6.92
C GLU A 78 7.83 -12.55 6.30
N LEU A 79 8.98 -12.39 6.97
CA LEU A 79 10.14 -11.66 6.45
C LEU A 79 10.59 -12.22 5.10
N PHE A 80 10.86 -13.53 5.06
CA PHE A 80 11.39 -14.20 3.89
C PHE A 80 10.43 -14.10 2.71
N THR A 81 9.13 -14.34 2.95
CA THR A 81 8.10 -14.24 1.91
C THR A 81 7.96 -12.81 1.41
N ASN A 82 7.92 -11.80 2.28
CA ASN A 82 7.82 -10.41 1.83
C ASN A 82 9.05 -9.96 1.03
N ILE A 83 10.26 -10.34 1.41
CA ILE A 83 11.46 -10.06 0.62
C ILE A 83 11.34 -10.68 -0.78
N ARG A 84 10.86 -11.93 -0.89
CA ARG A 84 10.61 -12.56 -2.19
C ARG A 84 9.53 -11.84 -2.99
N LEU A 85 8.47 -11.36 -2.35
CA LEU A 85 7.41 -10.61 -3.05
C LEU A 85 7.93 -9.28 -3.61
N VAL A 86 8.89 -8.63 -2.94
CA VAL A 86 9.59 -7.45 -3.47
C VAL A 86 10.52 -7.83 -4.63
N ASP A 87 11.27 -8.92 -4.50
CA ASP A 87 12.13 -9.45 -5.59
C ASP A 87 11.34 -9.80 -6.85
N LEU A 88 10.14 -10.36 -6.68
CA LEU A 88 9.24 -10.77 -7.76
C LEU A 88 8.38 -9.62 -8.30
N HIS A 89 8.59 -8.39 -7.84
CA HIS A 89 7.79 -7.21 -8.21
C HIS A 89 6.28 -7.35 -7.93
N VAL A 90 5.89 -8.30 -7.08
CA VAL A 90 4.52 -8.42 -6.57
C VAL A 90 4.23 -7.29 -5.60
N LYS A 91 5.26 -6.89 -4.83
CA LYS A 91 5.27 -5.70 -3.97
C LYS A 91 6.34 -4.72 -4.46
N PRO A 92 6.05 -3.40 -4.47
CA PRO A 92 7.09 -2.41 -4.77
C PRO A 92 8.13 -2.31 -3.65
N SER A 93 7.67 -2.46 -2.41
CA SER A 93 8.51 -2.47 -1.22
C SER A 93 7.86 -3.21 -0.04
N TYR A 94 8.62 -3.36 1.03
CA TYR A 94 8.20 -3.99 2.29
C TYR A 94 8.72 -3.18 3.47
N LEU A 95 7.80 -2.68 4.29
CA LEU A 95 8.09 -2.02 5.57
C LEU A 95 8.33 -3.10 6.64
N LEU A 96 9.39 -2.92 7.42
CA LEU A 96 9.84 -3.89 8.39
C LEU A 96 9.34 -3.57 9.80
N ASP A 97 8.23 -4.19 10.18
CA ASP A 97 7.50 -3.86 11.42
C ASP A 97 8.05 -4.51 12.70
N PHE A 98 9.06 -5.39 12.59
CA PHE A 98 9.72 -5.99 13.74
C PHE A 98 11.12 -5.43 13.93
N GLY A 99 11.42 -5.03 15.17
CA GLY A 99 12.69 -4.41 15.53
C GLY A 99 13.90 -5.22 15.04
N VAL A 100 14.74 -4.56 14.26
CA VAL A 100 16.00 -5.12 13.78
C VAL A 100 17.09 -4.81 14.80
N GLU A 101 17.77 -5.85 15.31
CA GLU A 101 18.87 -5.68 16.26
C GLU A 101 20.15 -5.08 15.62
N GLY A 102 20.18 -4.92 14.29
CA GLY A 102 21.21 -4.22 13.53
C GLY A 102 20.95 -4.34 12.02
N ILE A 103 20.93 -3.22 11.29
CA ILE A 103 20.60 -3.18 9.85
C ILE A 103 21.62 -3.98 9.03
N GLU A 104 22.86 -4.08 9.50
CA GLU A 104 23.93 -4.88 8.91
C GLU A 104 23.54 -6.36 8.83
N LYS A 105 22.82 -6.88 9.84
CA LYS A 105 22.31 -8.26 9.83
C LYS A 105 21.26 -8.47 8.73
N LEU A 106 20.43 -7.45 8.48
CA LEU A 106 19.46 -7.48 7.40
C LEU A 106 20.15 -7.45 6.03
N VAL A 107 21.18 -6.60 5.86
CA VAL A 107 22.02 -6.58 4.65
C VAL A 107 22.61 -7.97 4.40
N SER A 108 23.28 -8.57 5.40
CA SER A 108 23.87 -9.90 5.27
C SER A 108 22.85 -10.99 4.96
N LEU A 109 21.63 -10.91 5.51
CA LEU A 109 20.55 -11.85 5.17
C LEU A 109 20.18 -11.75 3.69
N ILE A 110 19.97 -10.53 3.16
CA ILE A 110 19.57 -10.33 1.76
C ILE A 110 20.70 -10.73 0.81
N GLU A 111 21.96 -10.43 1.15
CA GLU A 111 23.14 -10.90 0.41
C GLU A 111 23.22 -12.42 0.34
N GLU A 112 22.97 -13.11 1.46
CA GLU A 112 22.93 -14.57 1.49
C GLU A 112 21.75 -15.11 0.66
N MET A 113 20.57 -14.49 0.75
CA MET A 113 19.41 -14.88 -0.08
C MET A 113 19.74 -14.77 -1.57
N LYS A 114 20.48 -13.73 -1.99
CA LYS A 114 20.94 -13.57 -3.37
C LYS A 114 21.98 -14.62 -3.75
N THR A 115 22.97 -14.86 -2.88
CA THR A 115 24.03 -15.86 -3.09
C THR A 115 23.46 -17.26 -3.27
N ARG A 116 22.44 -17.62 -2.47
CA ARG A 116 21.70 -18.88 -2.58
C ARG A 116 20.62 -18.90 -3.66
N ARG A 117 20.46 -17.80 -4.41
CA ARG A 117 19.47 -17.64 -5.48
C ARG A 117 18.01 -17.79 -5.02
N TYR A 118 17.73 -17.46 -3.76
CA TYR A 118 16.35 -17.34 -3.26
C TYR A 118 15.67 -16.07 -3.76
N ILE A 119 16.48 -15.06 -4.11
CA ILE A 119 16.11 -13.86 -4.85
C ILE A 119 17.05 -13.69 -6.04
N THR A 120 16.57 -13.01 -7.08
CA THR A 120 17.36 -12.78 -8.30
C THR A 120 17.83 -11.34 -8.46
N ASN A 121 17.07 -10.39 -7.93
CA ASN A 121 17.32 -8.97 -8.08
C ASN A 121 18.16 -8.41 -6.92
N ILE A 122 18.74 -7.24 -7.17
CA ILE A 122 19.39 -6.44 -6.13
C ILE A 122 18.30 -5.60 -5.47
N LEU A 123 18.18 -5.71 -4.15
CA LEU A 123 17.20 -4.95 -3.37
C LEU A 123 17.90 -3.82 -2.61
N ASN A 124 17.22 -2.69 -2.49
CA ASN A 124 17.66 -1.55 -1.71
C ASN A 124 17.06 -1.60 -0.31
N ILE A 125 17.83 -1.14 0.69
CA ILE A 125 17.36 -0.95 2.06
C ILE A 125 17.32 0.56 2.33
N LEU A 126 16.12 1.07 2.59
CA LEU A 126 15.87 2.47 2.88
C LEU A 126 15.52 2.62 4.36
N GLN A 127 16.24 3.46 5.08
CA GLN A 127 15.94 3.83 6.45
C GLN A 127 15.30 5.21 6.48
N LEU A 128 14.05 5.26 6.94
CA LEU A 128 13.24 6.46 7.12
C LEU A 128 13.00 6.67 8.62
N GLY A 129 13.81 7.50 9.25
CA GLY A 129 13.78 7.64 10.71
C GLY A 129 14.16 6.33 11.42
N MET A 130 13.21 5.75 12.17
CA MET A 130 13.39 4.48 12.88
C MET A 130 12.95 3.27 12.06
N ASP A 131 12.30 3.50 10.93
CA ASP A 131 11.69 2.47 10.10
C ASP A 131 12.61 2.06 8.96
N VAL A 132 12.50 0.79 8.56
CA VAL A 132 13.31 0.20 7.50
C VAL A 132 12.39 -0.35 6.41
N ILE A 133 12.69 -0.01 5.17
CA ILE A 133 11.97 -0.47 3.97
C ILE A 133 12.93 -1.23 3.07
N ILE A 134 12.51 -2.40 2.61
CA ILE A 134 13.19 -3.16 1.58
C ILE A 134 12.46 -2.91 0.27
N MET A 135 13.15 -2.47 -0.79
CA MET A 135 12.50 -2.08 -2.05
C MET A 135 13.25 -2.55 -3.28
N CYS A 136 12.52 -2.74 -4.38
CA CYS A 136 13.12 -3.03 -5.67
C CYS A 136 13.51 -1.72 -6.38
N PRO A 137 14.75 -1.56 -6.91
CA PRO A 137 15.18 -0.34 -7.59
C PRO A 137 14.30 0.08 -8.79
N THR A 138 13.60 -0.87 -9.40
CA THR A 138 12.69 -0.60 -10.54
C THR A 138 11.58 0.41 -10.20
N ILE A 139 11.09 0.43 -8.95
CA ILE A 139 10.07 1.42 -8.55
C ILE A 139 10.64 2.84 -8.51
N ILE A 140 11.90 2.98 -8.09
CA ILE A 140 12.62 4.26 -8.03
C ILE A 140 12.79 4.81 -9.45
N LYS A 141 13.22 3.95 -10.39
CA LYS A 141 13.33 4.31 -11.81
C LYS A 141 12.00 4.77 -12.38
N THR A 142 10.92 4.07 -12.05
CA THR A 142 9.57 4.44 -12.48
C THR A 142 9.20 5.81 -11.93
N MET A 143 9.37 6.04 -10.63
CA MET A 143 9.00 7.31 -9.97
C MET A 143 9.88 8.50 -10.40
N GLN A 144 11.14 8.25 -10.79
CA GLN A 144 12.05 9.27 -11.33
C GLN A 144 11.79 9.56 -12.82
N CYS A 145 11.09 8.68 -13.54
CA CYS A 145 10.84 8.83 -14.96
C CYS A 145 9.75 9.88 -15.24
N PRO A 146 10.07 11.03 -15.88
CA PRO A 146 9.11 12.12 -16.06
C PRO A 146 7.92 11.77 -16.97
N SER A 147 8.06 10.74 -17.81
CA SER A 147 7.02 10.29 -18.74
C SER A 147 6.01 9.33 -18.11
N THR A 148 6.19 8.95 -16.85
CA THR A 148 5.27 8.02 -16.17
C THR A 148 4.22 8.79 -15.38
N GLU A 149 2.94 8.48 -15.63
CA GLU A 149 1.83 8.99 -14.82
C GLU A 149 1.65 8.17 -13.53
N TRP A 150 2.75 7.86 -12.83
CA TRP A 150 2.67 7.00 -11.64
C TRP A 150 1.83 7.62 -10.52
N GLU A 151 1.78 8.95 -10.45
CA GLU A 151 0.98 9.71 -9.49
C GLU A 151 -0.53 9.42 -9.62
N SER A 152 -1.02 9.14 -10.85
CA SER A 152 -2.45 8.85 -11.09
C SER A 152 -2.89 7.46 -10.57
N LYS A 153 -1.93 6.60 -10.21
CA LYS A 153 -2.19 5.30 -9.61
C LYS A 153 -2.67 5.41 -8.16
N PHE A 154 -2.45 6.54 -7.51
CA PHE A 154 -2.75 6.76 -6.11
C PHE A 154 -3.92 7.71 -5.92
N THR A 155 -4.75 7.45 -4.92
CA THR A 155 -5.73 8.41 -4.43
C THR A 155 -5.33 8.89 -3.05
N ILE A 156 -5.21 10.20 -2.87
CA ILE A 156 -4.87 10.79 -1.58
C ILE A 156 -6.15 11.12 -0.82
N VAL A 157 -6.21 10.70 0.44
CA VAL A 157 -7.29 11.05 1.37
C VAL A 157 -6.72 11.95 2.45
N ASP A 158 -7.28 13.16 2.55
CA ASP A 158 -6.96 14.12 3.60
C ASP A 158 -7.66 13.68 4.88
N VAL A 159 -6.86 13.36 5.89
CA VAL A 159 -7.29 12.97 7.23
C VAL A 159 -6.84 13.99 8.29
N SER A 160 -6.54 15.22 7.88
CA SER A 160 -6.14 16.30 8.78
C SER A 160 -7.21 16.56 9.83
N LYS A 161 -6.80 16.71 11.09
CA LYS A 161 -7.73 16.96 12.20
C LYS A 161 -8.66 18.16 11.95
N ARG A 162 -8.15 19.26 11.39
CA ARG A 162 -8.94 20.46 11.06
C ARG A 162 -10.12 20.22 10.10
N ARG A 163 -10.09 19.13 9.31
CA ARG A 163 -11.17 18.79 8.37
C ARG A 163 -12.40 18.24 9.09
N GLY A 164 -12.22 17.67 10.29
CA GLY A 164 -13.28 17.01 11.05
C GLY A 164 -13.78 15.68 10.47
N ALA A 165 -13.53 15.39 9.19
CA ALA A 165 -13.83 14.12 8.54
C ALA A 165 -12.87 13.86 7.37
N PRO A 166 -12.63 12.57 7.00
CA PRO A 166 -11.80 12.23 5.86
C PRO A 166 -12.42 12.62 4.52
N GLU A 167 -11.60 13.09 3.59
CA GLU A 167 -12.06 13.49 2.25
C GLU A 167 -11.03 13.17 1.16
N VAL A 168 -11.52 12.80 -0.03
CA VAL A 168 -10.66 12.56 -1.20
C VAL A 168 -10.12 13.89 -1.71
N MET A 169 -8.80 13.97 -1.93
CA MET A 169 -8.15 15.16 -2.48
C MET A 169 -8.14 15.13 -4.00
N CYS A 170 -8.58 16.22 -4.64
CA CYS A 170 -8.65 16.30 -6.10
C CYS A 170 -7.27 16.39 -6.77
N LYS A 171 -6.27 17.05 -6.15
CA LYS A 171 -4.87 17.14 -6.60
C LYS A 171 -3.94 17.45 -5.42
N CYS A 172 -2.80 16.79 -5.32
CA CYS A 172 -1.79 17.15 -4.32
C CYS A 172 -0.36 17.11 -4.87
N VAL A 173 -0.01 18.12 -5.69
CA VAL A 173 1.34 18.29 -6.24
C VAL A 173 2.41 18.32 -5.13
N HIS A 174 2.07 18.90 -3.97
CA HIS A 174 2.98 19.01 -2.83
C HIS A 174 3.32 17.64 -2.20
N VAL A 175 2.36 16.71 -2.12
CA VAL A 175 2.59 15.35 -1.59
C VAL A 175 3.60 14.59 -2.45
N PHE A 176 3.40 14.60 -3.76
CA PHE A 176 4.33 13.93 -4.67
C PHE A 176 5.68 14.64 -4.74
N GLY A 177 5.74 15.95 -4.48
CA GLY A 177 6.99 16.71 -4.32
C GLY A 177 7.85 16.21 -3.15
N GLN A 178 7.25 15.92 -2.00
CA GLN A 178 7.96 15.36 -0.84
C GLN A 178 8.53 13.98 -1.16
N LEU A 179 7.74 13.10 -1.81
CA LEU A 179 8.24 11.80 -2.21
C LEU A 179 9.36 11.91 -3.25
N LYS A 180 9.23 12.82 -4.24
CA LYS A 180 10.30 13.07 -5.23
C LYS A 180 11.60 13.51 -4.56
N GLN A 181 11.53 14.33 -3.51
CA GLN A 181 12.71 14.71 -2.74
C GLN A 181 13.38 13.48 -2.10
N VAL A 182 12.61 12.63 -1.43
CA VAL A 182 13.12 11.37 -0.84
C VAL A 182 13.76 10.49 -1.92
N ILE A 183 13.04 10.24 -3.02
CA ILE A 183 13.48 9.37 -4.10
C ILE A 183 14.70 9.93 -4.85
N SER A 184 14.83 11.24 -4.96
CA SER A 184 16.00 11.86 -5.62
C SER A 184 17.32 11.60 -4.89
N THR A 185 17.26 11.24 -3.60
CA THR A 185 18.44 10.83 -2.83
C THR A 185 18.87 9.39 -3.09
N ILE A 186 18.02 8.60 -3.76
CA ILE A 186 18.27 7.19 -4.05
C ILE A 186 18.71 7.05 -5.50
N ASP A 187 19.96 6.66 -5.69
CA ASP A 187 20.46 6.27 -7.00
C ASP A 187 19.93 4.84 -7.33
N PRO A 188 19.15 4.68 -8.41
CA PRO A 188 18.53 3.41 -8.75
C PRO A 188 19.48 2.44 -9.48
N ASP A 189 20.68 2.87 -9.86
CA ASP A 189 21.62 2.10 -10.68
C ASP A 189 22.73 1.41 -9.85
N PHE A 190 22.54 1.29 -8.53
CA PHE A 190 23.51 0.58 -7.69
C PHE A 190 23.63 -0.91 -8.03
N GLU A 191 24.88 -1.39 -8.03
CA GLU A 191 25.25 -2.78 -8.27
C GLU A 191 25.27 -3.65 -6.99
N HIS A 192 25.04 -3.05 -5.81
CA HIS A 192 25.10 -3.72 -4.51
C HIS A 192 23.93 -3.30 -3.60
N ILE A 193 23.61 -4.15 -2.63
CA ILE A 193 22.62 -3.84 -1.58
C ILE A 193 23.17 -2.67 -0.76
N ARG A 194 22.40 -1.60 -0.62
CA ARG A 194 22.81 -0.40 0.12
C ARG A 194 21.77 0.02 1.14
N LEU A 195 22.26 0.52 2.28
CA LEU A 195 21.50 1.29 3.24
C LEU A 195 21.48 2.77 2.82
N VAL A 196 20.29 3.32 2.55
CA VAL A 196 20.09 4.75 2.30
C VAL A 196 19.34 5.35 3.49
N ILE A 197 19.92 6.37 4.13
CA ILE A 197 19.29 7.07 5.26
C ILE A 197 18.71 8.37 4.73
N VAL A 198 17.42 8.60 4.94
CA VAL A 198 16.74 9.82 4.50
C VAL A 198 16.26 10.63 5.71
N ASP A 199 16.62 11.90 5.73
CA ASP A 199 16.08 12.85 6.71
C ASP A 199 14.67 13.27 6.30
N CYS A 200 13.68 12.89 7.09
CA CYS A 200 12.26 13.12 6.84
C CYS A 200 11.60 14.10 7.82
N LYS A 201 12.37 14.98 8.49
CA LYS A 201 11.85 15.91 9.52
C LYS A 201 10.60 16.70 9.13
N THR A 202 10.42 17.01 7.85
CA THR A 202 9.30 17.82 7.35
C THR A 202 8.30 17.02 6.52
N ALA A 203 8.52 15.72 6.35
CA ALA A 203 7.70 14.89 5.47
C ALA A 203 6.62 14.14 6.25
N ASN A 204 5.46 13.95 5.63
CA ASN A 204 4.44 13.07 6.19
C ASN A 204 4.86 11.61 5.93
N LEU A 205 5.43 10.95 6.94
CA LEU A 205 5.94 9.58 6.83
C LEU A 205 4.83 8.59 6.46
N THR A 206 3.64 8.71 7.04
CA THR A 206 2.48 7.88 6.69
C THR A 206 2.17 7.96 5.19
N THR A 207 2.19 9.16 4.62
CA THR A 207 2.01 9.36 3.18
C THR A 207 3.13 8.71 2.37
N ILE A 208 4.39 8.89 2.78
CA ILE A 208 5.56 8.27 2.10
C ILE A 208 5.46 6.75 2.14
N PHE A 209 5.14 6.16 3.29
CA PHE A 209 4.97 4.72 3.44
C PHE A 209 3.87 4.19 2.51
N GLY A 210 2.69 4.82 2.51
CA GLY A 210 1.59 4.40 1.63
C GLY A 210 1.97 4.40 0.15
N LEU A 211 2.71 5.43 -0.29
CA LEU A 211 3.20 5.53 -1.67
C LEU A 211 4.27 4.48 -1.99
N LEU A 212 5.26 4.29 -1.11
CA LEU A 212 6.33 3.31 -1.30
C LEU A 212 5.83 1.87 -1.26
N LEU A 213 4.84 1.58 -0.41
CA LEU A 213 4.18 0.27 -0.29
C LEU A 213 3.22 -0.02 -1.46
N GLY A 214 2.88 1.00 -2.26
CA GLY A 214 2.04 0.85 -3.43
C GLY A 214 0.55 0.70 -3.10
N TYR A 215 0.07 1.27 -2.00
CA TYR A 215 -1.35 1.22 -1.65
C TYR A 215 -2.18 2.08 -2.62
N PRO A 216 -3.41 1.65 -2.97
CA PRO A 216 -4.26 2.40 -3.91
C PRO A 216 -4.74 3.72 -3.31
N VAL A 217 -4.83 3.78 -1.98
CA VAL A 217 -5.28 4.91 -1.20
C VAL A 217 -4.23 5.24 -0.17
N VAL A 218 -3.84 6.51 -0.09
CA VAL A 218 -2.78 6.99 0.79
C VAL A 218 -3.32 8.12 1.64
N TYR A 219 -3.06 8.06 2.94
CA TYR A 219 -3.43 9.12 3.85
C TYR A 219 -2.45 10.27 3.77
N TRP A 220 -3.00 11.47 3.88
CA TRP A 220 -2.24 12.69 4.09
C TRP A 220 -2.89 13.49 5.21
N PHE A 221 -2.08 14.10 6.05
CA PHE A 221 -2.54 15.05 7.05
C PHE A 221 -1.51 16.16 7.20
N GLU A 222 -1.98 17.35 7.52
CA GLU A 222 -1.11 18.45 7.89
C GLU A 222 -0.59 18.26 9.31
N ASN A 223 0.71 18.49 9.49
CA ASN A 223 1.35 18.49 10.80
C ASN A 223 1.21 19.88 11.42
N GLU A 224 0.08 20.14 12.08
CA GLU A 224 -0.16 21.38 12.83
C GLU A 224 0.54 21.28 14.21
N ASP A 225 1.44 22.22 14.51
CA ASP A 225 2.09 22.41 15.82
C ASP A 225 2.84 21.19 16.41
N GLY A 226 3.32 20.28 15.55
CA GLY A 226 4.05 19.08 15.97
C GLY A 226 3.18 18.00 16.62
N LEU A 227 1.85 18.18 16.62
CA LEU A 227 0.89 17.18 17.04
C LEU A 227 0.46 16.37 15.81
N MET A 228 0.88 15.10 15.75
CA MET A 228 0.48 14.13 14.72
C MET A 228 -1.00 13.73 14.90
N ALA A 229 -1.91 14.66 14.73
CA ALA A 229 -3.32 14.49 15.00
C ALA A 229 -4.12 14.36 13.70
N ASN A 230 -4.99 13.37 13.64
CA ASN A 230 -5.84 13.07 12.48
C ASN A 230 -7.32 13.05 12.87
N CYS A 231 -8.21 12.96 11.88
CA CYS A 231 -9.66 12.89 12.08
C CYS A 231 -10.24 11.46 12.06
N LEU A 232 -9.40 10.43 12.24
CA LEU A 232 -9.82 9.02 12.15
C LEU A 232 -10.30 8.43 13.49
N ASP A 233 -10.16 9.18 14.59
CA ASP A 233 -10.69 8.77 15.89
C ASP A 233 -12.21 8.53 15.79
N MET A 234 -12.64 7.32 16.16
CA MET A 234 -14.03 6.85 16.03
C MET A 234 -14.58 6.81 14.59
N GLU A 235 -13.79 7.07 13.56
CA GLU A 235 -14.21 6.90 12.17
C GLU A 235 -14.12 5.40 11.81
N PRO A 236 -15.20 4.78 11.28
CA PRO A 236 -15.13 3.40 10.82
C PRO A 236 -14.16 3.27 9.63
N LEU A 237 -13.28 2.27 9.69
CA LEU A 237 -12.28 1.98 8.68
C LEU A 237 -12.57 0.64 8.01
N VAL A 238 -12.64 0.62 6.68
CA VAL A 238 -12.66 -0.60 5.88
C VAL A 238 -11.22 -1.08 5.75
N ASN A 239 -10.87 -2.13 6.48
CA ASN A 239 -9.57 -2.76 6.44
C ASN A 239 -9.54 -3.84 5.35
N PHE A 240 -8.76 -3.59 4.31
CA PHE A 240 -8.51 -4.50 3.19
C PHE A 240 -7.30 -5.38 3.48
N LYS A 241 -7.42 -6.66 3.11
CA LYS A 241 -6.32 -7.62 3.12
C LYS A 241 -6.27 -8.37 1.80
N VAL A 242 -5.08 -8.42 1.21
CA VAL A 242 -4.78 -9.37 0.13
C VAL A 242 -4.13 -10.58 0.77
N MET A 243 -4.82 -11.72 0.74
CA MET A 243 -4.36 -12.98 1.31
C MET A 243 -3.84 -13.88 0.20
N GLY A 244 -2.60 -14.35 0.34
CA GLY A 244 -2.00 -15.36 -0.53
C GLY A 244 -2.11 -16.74 0.09
N GLN A 245 -2.67 -17.69 -0.65
CA GLN A 245 -2.73 -19.08 -0.22
C GLN A 245 -1.42 -19.77 -0.54
N GLY A 246 -0.74 -20.28 0.50
CA GLY A 246 0.56 -20.93 0.36
C GLY A 246 0.50 -22.22 -0.48
N GLN A 247 1.63 -22.59 -1.10
CA GLN A 247 1.73 -23.83 -1.86
C GLN A 247 1.91 -25.04 -0.91
N LYS A 248 1.39 -26.23 -1.29
CA LYS A 248 1.70 -27.52 -0.63
C LYS A 248 1.58 -27.52 0.92
N ASN A 249 0.41 -27.15 1.44
CA ASN A 249 0.09 -27.08 2.90
C ASN A 249 0.79 -25.95 3.67
N GLU A 250 1.34 -24.95 2.98
CA GLU A 250 1.75 -23.71 3.65
C GLU A 250 0.53 -22.91 4.13
N SER A 251 0.70 -22.19 5.24
CA SER A 251 -0.34 -21.31 5.79
C SER A 251 -0.58 -20.11 4.88
N GLU A 252 -1.77 -19.53 4.97
CA GLU A 252 -2.06 -18.25 4.34
C GLU A 252 -1.08 -17.16 4.80
N HIS A 253 -0.81 -16.22 3.90
CA HIS A 253 0.07 -15.09 4.13
C HIS A 253 -0.62 -13.78 3.75
N CYS A 254 -0.55 -12.77 4.61
CA CYS A 254 -1.08 -11.45 4.31
C CYS A 254 -0.09 -10.68 3.43
N VAL A 255 -0.39 -10.54 2.15
CA VAL A 255 0.46 -9.87 1.14
C VAL A 255 0.36 -8.35 1.29
N TYR A 256 -0.85 -7.82 1.44
CA TYR A 256 -1.14 -6.41 1.64
C TYR A 256 -2.16 -6.25 2.76
N SER A 257 -2.00 -5.20 3.59
CA SER A 257 -2.99 -4.80 4.58
C SER A 257 -3.04 -3.28 4.64
N PHE A 258 -4.20 -2.69 4.34
CA PHE A 258 -4.38 -1.23 4.38
C PHE A 258 -5.83 -0.91 4.74
N SER A 259 -6.07 0.32 5.20
CA SER A 259 -7.41 0.77 5.55
C SER A 259 -7.85 1.96 4.72
N ILE A 260 -9.17 2.12 4.58
CA ILE A 260 -9.82 3.28 3.96
C ILE A 260 -10.96 3.72 4.88
N PRO A 261 -11.18 5.02 5.12
CA PRO A 261 -12.34 5.46 5.89
C PRO A 261 -13.64 5.09 5.18
N GLN A 262 -14.56 4.48 5.90
CA GLN A 262 -15.83 3.98 5.38
C GLN A 262 -16.62 5.07 4.62
N ARG A 263 -16.52 6.32 5.08
CA ARG A 263 -17.17 7.47 4.47
C ARG A 263 -16.77 7.74 3.04
N VAL A 264 -15.49 7.53 2.68
CA VAL A 264 -14.99 7.74 1.32
C VAL A 264 -14.93 6.45 0.51
N PHE A 265 -15.19 5.29 1.14
CA PHE A 265 -15.04 3.99 0.49
C PHE A 265 -15.90 3.84 -0.79
N ALA A 266 -17.14 4.33 -0.78
CA ALA A 266 -18.02 4.24 -1.95
C ALA A 266 -17.41 4.87 -3.21
N ASN A 267 -16.62 5.93 -3.04
CA ASN A 267 -15.93 6.62 -4.14
C ASN A 267 -14.63 5.92 -4.57
N LEU A 268 -14.11 5.00 -3.76
CA LEU A 268 -12.79 4.40 -3.92
C LEU A 268 -12.83 2.90 -4.19
N GLN A 269 -14.00 2.27 -4.14
CA GLN A 269 -14.17 0.84 -4.34
C GLN A 269 -13.65 0.37 -5.70
N ASP A 270 -13.96 1.11 -6.78
CA ASP A 270 -13.49 0.79 -8.12
C ASP A 270 -11.97 0.90 -8.21
N LYS A 271 -11.38 1.91 -7.54
CA LYS A 271 -9.92 2.10 -7.48
C LYS A 271 -9.21 0.94 -6.79
N VAL A 272 -9.75 0.45 -5.68
CA VAL A 272 -9.21 -0.73 -4.97
C VAL A 272 -9.33 -1.99 -5.84
N THR A 273 -10.45 -2.15 -6.53
CA THR A 273 -10.70 -3.30 -7.42
C THR A 273 -9.74 -3.31 -8.60
N GLU A 274 -9.56 -2.16 -9.26
CA GLU A 274 -8.60 -1.98 -10.36
C GLU A 274 -7.17 -2.24 -9.90
N TRP A 275 -6.78 -1.68 -8.75
CA TRP A 275 -5.46 -1.91 -8.15
C TRP A 275 -5.21 -3.40 -7.87
N PHE A 276 -6.18 -4.10 -7.26
CA PHE A 276 -6.04 -5.53 -7.00
C PHE A 276 -5.97 -6.32 -8.30
N LYS A 277 -6.74 -5.93 -9.33
CA LYS A 277 -6.68 -6.56 -10.65
C LYS A 277 -5.27 -6.47 -11.26
N VAL A 278 -4.62 -5.31 -11.16
CA VAL A 278 -3.23 -5.15 -11.65
C VAL A 278 -2.27 -6.10 -10.94
N ILE A 279 -2.44 -6.31 -9.63
CA ILE A 279 -1.62 -7.26 -8.86
C ILE A 279 -1.96 -8.71 -9.26
N TYR A 280 -3.23 -9.03 -9.41
CA TYR A 280 -3.69 -10.38 -9.76
C TYR A 280 -3.27 -10.77 -11.18
N ASP A 281 -3.35 -9.85 -12.14
CA ASP A 281 -2.92 -10.07 -13.52
C ASP A 281 -1.39 -10.21 -13.65
N ASN A 282 -0.62 -9.70 -12.69
CA ASN A 282 0.82 -9.94 -12.61
C ASN A 282 1.09 -11.39 -12.19
N SER A 283 1.41 -12.27 -13.12
CA SER A 283 1.61 -13.70 -12.83
C SER A 283 2.77 -14.03 -11.88
N GLU A 284 3.66 -13.10 -11.53
CA GLU A 284 4.82 -13.40 -10.67
C GLU A 284 4.43 -13.91 -9.27
N TRP A 285 3.25 -13.55 -8.74
CA TRP A 285 2.80 -14.07 -7.44
C TRP A 285 2.54 -15.58 -7.45
N THR A 286 2.28 -16.19 -8.61
CA THR A 286 2.02 -17.64 -8.71
C THR A 286 3.27 -18.48 -8.40
N ARG A 287 4.45 -17.83 -8.35
CA ARG A 287 5.72 -18.45 -7.93
C ARG A 287 5.83 -18.61 -6.41
N VAL A 288 4.90 -18.04 -5.65
CA VAL A 288 4.86 -18.08 -4.18
C VAL A 288 3.53 -18.64 -3.68
N PHE A 289 2.41 -18.24 -4.29
CA PHE A 289 1.07 -18.62 -3.86
C PHE A 289 0.35 -19.43 -4.95
N CYS A 290 -0.65 -20.21 -4.55
CA CYS A 290 -1.56 -20.86 -5.51
C CYS A 290 -2.80 -20.01 -5.82
N ASP A 291 -3.15 -19.07 -4.95
CA ASP A 291 -4.23 -18.11 -5.18
C ASP A 291 -3.98 -16.81 -4.40
N LEU A 292 -4.58 -15.72 -4.86
CA LEU A 292 -4.66 -14.42 -4.18
C LEU A 292 -6.12 -14.01 -4.01
N THR A 293 -6.51 -13.65 -2.79
CA THR A 293 -7.86 -13.19 -2.49
C THR A 293 -7.86 -11.82 -1.83
N LEU A 294 -8.72 -10.91 -2.31
CA LEU A 294 -8.97 -9.63 -1.66
C LEU A 294 -10.15 -9.78 -0.71
N THR A 295 -9.93 -9.50 0.56
CA THR A 295 -10.95 -9.50 1.61
C THR A 295 -10.99 -8.15 2.30
N HIS A 296 -12.12 -7.82 2.94
CA HIS A 296 -12.19 -6.63 3.77
C HIS A 296 -13.11 -6.82 4.98
N THR A 297 -12.85 -6.05 6.03
CA THR A 297 -13.67 -5.99 7.25
C THR A 297 -13.74 -4.55 7.73
N THR A 298 -14.87 -4.14 8.30
CA THR A 298 -14.99 -2.80 8.89
C THR A 298 -14.64 -2.87 10.38
N VAL A 299 -13.75 -1.98 10.82
CA VAL A 299 -13.33 -1.83 12.21
C VAL A 299 -13.54 -0.38 12.65
N GLN A 300 -13.73 -0.15 13.95
CA GLN A 300 -13.81 1.19 14.51
C GLN A 300 -12.95 1.22 15.76
N LEU A 301 -12.06 2.20 15.85
CA LEU A 301 -11.08 2.33 16.92
C LEU A 301 -11.28 3.66 17.64
N ASN A 302 -11.09 3.66 18.96
CA ASN A 302 -11.20 4.87 19.77
C ASN A 302 -10.16 5.91 19.38
N THR A 303 -8.97 5.44 18.98
CA THR A 303 -7.87 6.29 18.54
C THR A 303 -7.11 5.58 17.42
N VAL A 304 -6.69 6.34 16.41
CA VAL A 304 -5.90 5.83 15.29
C VAL A 304 -4.56 6.57 15.26
N ALA A 305 -3.47 5.83 15.48
CA ALA A 305 -2.12 6.32 15.27
C ALA A 305 -1.70 6.09 13.81
N LEU A 306 -1.04 7.09 13.22
CA LEU A 306 -0.56 7.08 11.84
C LEU A 306 0.95 7.28 11.77
#